data_AF-A0A662RZE8-F1
#
_entry.id   AF-A0A662RZE8-F1
#
_cell.length_a   1.000
_cell.length_b   1.000
_cell.length_c   1.000
_cell.angle_alpha   90.00
_cell.angle_beta   90.00
_cell.angle_gamma   90.00
#
_symmetry.space_group_name_H-M   'P 1'
#
loop_
_entity.id
_entity.type
_entity.pdbx_description
1 polymer ?
#
loop_
_entity_poly.entity_id
_entity_poly.type
_entity_poly.pdbx_seq_one_letter_code
_entity_poly.pdbx_strand_id
1 'polypeptide(L)'
;MLSVGLRAGLASGEGFVAVRGFSWRPFLDFYLPYVDTVSLVDGGVEFGGFPLFGEHFFVFGGGRRCVGCLAPAVVDGFSLCEGCGFSVWGARWMCSVRGAGVPFGSSFCDLDDPACGLRGAAVRCGGEHYVYLAGFGWVLKVGVVAADRWGGFVSRLVEQGADWAAVFSGGFTLPEAQRVEGEVCRVFGVVDRVGFGEKCEVFRSGVVCDWGEVAGEVADYFGLRLVGCYDFSGVYGVCPEFELAGVVRSPRVFGGRLVYARGNVAFFDVGGGGRGGGGGGEVYALDLYSLQGLPVLCEV
;
A
#
# COMPACT_ATOMS: atom_id res chain seq x y z
N MET A 1 27.62 8.72 -11.65
CA MET A 1 26.33 8.77 -12.37
C MET A 1 26.14 7.43 -13.06
N LEU A 2 25.42 6.51 -12.41
CA LEU A 2 24.87 5.33 -13.06
C LEU A 2 23.39 5.64 -13.24
N SER A 3 23.02 6.18 -14.40
CA SER A 3 21.62 6.20 -14.84
C SER A 3 21.27 4.76 -15.18
N VAL A 4 20.67 4.04 -14.25
CA VAL A 4 20.04 2.75 -14.54
C VAL A 4 18.70 3.08 -15.18
N GLY A 5 18.73 3.61 -16.41
CA GLY A 5 17.54 3.77 -17.21
C GLY A 5 17.12 2.37 -17.65
N LEU A 6 16.07 1.83 -17.03
CA LEU A 6 15.37 0.67 -17.58
C LEU A 6 14.69 1.16 -18.86
N ARG A 7 15.37 1.02 -20.00
CA ARG A 7 14.68 1.04 -21.29
C ARG A 7 13.70 -0.12 -21.27
N ALA A 8 12.45 0.13 -20.87
CA ALA A 8 11.33 -0.68 -21.30
C ALA A 8 11.32 -0.57 -22.83
N GLY A 9 11.95 -1.55 -23.48
CA GLY A 9 12.13 -1.59 -24.92
C GLY A 9 10.79 -1.64 -25.61
N LEU A 10 10.30 -0.49 -26.09
CA LEU A 10 9.33 -0.46 -27.16
C LEU A 10 10.07 -0.75 -28.47
N ALA A 11 10.37 -2.02 -28.71
CA ALA A 11 10.71 -2.56 -30.01
C ALA A 11 9.63 -3.58 -30.37
N SER A 12 8.82 -3.22 -31.36
CA SER A 12 8.02 -4.11 -32.22
C SER A 12 7.85 -5.57 -31.75
N GLY A 13 6.74 -5.85 -31.02
CA GLY A 13 6.21 -7.21 -30.86
C GLY A 13 6.21 -7.82 -29.44
N GLU A 14 6.83 -7.18 -28.44
CA GLU A 14 7.17 -7.84 -27.17
C GLU A 14 6.67 -7.09 -25.92
N GLY A 15 6.15 -7.84 -24.93
CA GLY A 15 6.05 -7.50 -23.50
C GLY A 15 5.29 -6.23 -23.08
N PHE A 16 4.06 -6.39 -22.58
CA PHE A 16 3.34 -5.32 -21.88
C PHE A 16 3.72 -5.29 -20.39
N VAL A 17 4.01 -4.11 -19.82
CA VAL A 17 4.27 -3.91 -18.38
C VAL A 17 3.15 -3.09 -17.75
N ALA A 18 2.65 -3.51 -16.59
CA ALA A 18 1.74 -2.71 -15.75
C ALA A 18 2.30 -2.55 -14.35
N VAL A 19 1.91 -1.46 -13.68
CA VAL A 19 2.13 -1.31 -12.24
C VAL A 19 1.26 -2.33 -11.49
N ARG A 20 1.87 -3.19 -10.67
CA ARG A 20 1.17 -4.12 -9.80
C ARG A 20 0.80 -3.49 -8.46
N GLY A 21 1.59 -2.54 -8.00
CA GLY A 21 1.46 -1.89 -6.71
C GLY A 21 2.75 -1.20 -6.32
N PHE A 22 3.01 -1.14 -5.02
CA PHE A 22 4.26 -0.62 -4.48
C PHE A 22 4.68 -1.47 -3.27
N SER A 23 5.98 -1.46 -2.99
CA SER A 23 6.53 -2.14 -1.82
C SER A 23 7.66 -1.32 -1.21
N TRP A 24 7.98 -1.61 0.05
CA TRP A 24 9.18 -1.11 0.72
C TRP A 24 10.12 -2.28 0.93
N ARG A 25 11.32 -2.22 0.34
CA ARG A 25 12.26 -3.33 0.35
C ARG A 25 13.55 -2.91 1.07
N PRO A 26 14.13 -3.80 1.91
CA PRO A 26 15.46 -3.55 2.47
C PRO A 26 16.49 -3.38 1.35
N PHE A 27 17.31 -2.34 1.45
CA PHE A 27 18.45 -2.08 0.60
C PHE A 27 19.61 -1.60 1.48
N LEU A 28 20.59 -2.47 1.71
CA LEU A 28 21.61 -2.28 2.74
C LEU A 28 20.95 -2.07 4.11
N ASP A 29 21.29 -0.98 4.82
CA ASP A 29 20.81 -0.68 6.18
C ASP A 29 19.56 0.21 6.21
N PHE A 30 18.89 0.42 5.08
CA PHE A 30 17.67 1.24 4.98
C PHE A 30 16.61 0.59 4.09
N TYR A 31 15.41 1.14 4.08
CA TYR A 31 14.35 0.70 3.18
C TYR A 31 14.21 1.67 2.01
N LEU A 32 14.03 1.11 0.81
CA LEU A 32 13.71 1.87 -0.38
C LEU A 32 12.27 1.58 -0.83
N PRO A 33 11.51 2.60 -1.24
CA PRO A 33 10.25 2.40 -1.93
C PRO A 33 10.48 1.88 -3.35
N TYR A 34 9.63 0.97 -3.80
CA TYR A 34 9.63 0.42 -5.15
C TYR A 34 8.23 0.58 -5.76
N VAL A 35 8.17 0.85 -7.06
CA VAL A 35 6.97 0.59 -7.85
C VAL A 35 7.07 -0.85 -8.35
N ASP A 36 6.16 -1.69 -7.90
CA ASP A 36 6.12 -3.09 -8.32
C ASP A 36 5.48 -3.19 -9.69
N THR A 37 6.05 -4.01 -10.57
CA THR A 37 5.56 -4.22 -11.93
C THR A 37 5.20 -5.66 -12.19
N VAL A 38 4.34 -5.87 -13.19
CA VAL A 38 4.05 -7.17 -13.76
C VAL A 38 4.16 -7.07 -15.28
N SER A 39 4.85 -8.03 -15.89
CA SER A 39 5.09 -8.11 -17.33
C SER A 39 4.62 -9.45 -17.90
N LEU A 40 4.27 -9.47 -19.20
CA LEU A 40 4.11 -10.72 -19.95
C LEU A 40 5.47 -11.21 -20.44
N VAL A 41 5.75 -12.48 -20.17
CA VAL A 41 6.92 -13.21 -20.70
C VAL A 41 6.46 -14.50 -21.38
N ASP A 42 7.31 -15.10 -22.20
CA ASP A 42 6.99 -16.37 -22.86
C ASP A 42 6.61 -17.44 -21.83
N GLY A 43 5.34 -17.85 -21.84
CA GLY A 43 4.81 -18.86 -20.94
C GLY A 43 4.22 -18.35 -19.61
N GLY A 44 4.11 -17.04 -19.36
CA GLY A 44 3.46 -16.56 -18.14
C GLY A 44 3.56 -15.06 -17.85
N VAL A 45 3.53 -14.74 -16.54
CA VAL A 45 3.75 -13.40 -16.01
C VAL A 45 5.01 -13.38 -15.17
N GLU A 46 5.80 -12.31 -15.30
CA GLU A 46 6.96 -12.05 -14.45
C GLU A 46 6.66 -10.84 -13.54
N PHE A 47 7.17 -10.89 -12.31
CA PHE A 47 7.04 -9.82 -11.34
C PHE A 47 8.38 -9.10 -11.19
N GLY A 48 8.33 -7.78 -11.33
CA GLY A 48 9.49 -6.92 -11.20
C GLY A 48 9.22 -5.73 -10.29
N GLY A 49 10.09 -4.75 -10.40
CA GLY A 49 9.89 -3.44 -9.82
C GLY A 49 11.15 -2.61 -9.91
N PHE A 50 10.99 -1.31 -9.98
CA PHE A 50 12.11 -0.36 -9.96
C PHE A 50 12.09 0.42 -8.64
N PRO A 51 13.25 0.64 -8.03
CA PRO A 51 13.35 1.48 -6.84
C PRO A 51 13.05 2.92 -7.20
N LEU A 52 12.39 3.64 -6.29
CA LEU A 52 12.20 5.07 -6.38
C LEU A 52 13.35 5.78 -5.65
N PHE A 53 14.28 6.34 -6.43
CA PHE A 53 15.39 7.15 -5.93
C PHE A 53 15.84 8.16 -6.99
N GLY A 54 16.13 9.39 -6.60
CA GLY A 54 16.65 10.40 -7.53
C GLY A 54 15.60 10.91 -8.51
N GLU A 55 15.97 11.09 -9.77
CA GLU A 55 15.08 11.61 -10.82
C GLU A 55 14.31 10.48 -11.49
N HIS A 56 13.02 10.70 -11.71
CA HIS A 56 12.17 9.80 -12.46
C HIS A 56 11.31 10.55 -13.46
N PHE A 57 11.01 9.90 -14.58
CA PHE A 57 10.03 10.32 -15.56
C PHE A 57 9.18 9.14 -16.01
N PHE A 58 7.91 9.14 -15.61
CA PHE A 58 6.93 8.10 -15.92
C PHE A 58 6.00 8.55 -17.05
N VAL A 59 5.78 7.64 -18.01
CA VAL A 59 4.70 7.74 -18.99
C VAL A 59 3.80 6.53 -18.87
N PHE A 60 2.54 6.76 -18.53
CA PHE A 60 1.53 5.73 -18.35
C PHE A 60 0.54 5.69 -19.51
N GLY A 61 0.16 4.47 -19.90
CA GLY A 61 -0.85 4.25 -20.93
C GLY A 61 -2.28 4.42 -20.42
N GLY A 62 -3.25 4.41 -21.35
CA GLY A 62 -4.67 4.40 -21.00
C GLY A 62 -5.21 3.02 -20.66
N GLY A 63 -6.25 2.98 -19.82
CA GLY A 63 -6.95 1.76 -19.42
C GLY A 63 -6.20 0.91 -18.40
N ARG A 64 -6.86 0.53 -17.30
CA ARG A 64 -6.22 -0.30 -16.26
C ARG A 64 -6.14 -1.76 -16.72
N ARG A 65 -5.05 -2.43 -16.35
CA ARG A 65 -4.84 -3.86 -16.53
C ARG A 65 -4.95 -4.60 -15.21
N CYS A 66 -5.34 -5.86 -15.32
CA CYS A 66 -5.38 -6.80 -14.24
C CYS A 66 -3.97 -7.00 -13.69
N VAL A 67 -3.76 -6.76 -12.40
CA VAL A 67 -2.44 -6.93 -11.78
C VAL A 67 -2.05 -8.39 -11.53
N GLY A 68 -2.97 -9.32 -11.78
CA GLY A 68 -2.71 -10.77 -11.72
C GLY A 68 -2.34 -11.40 -13.06
N CYS A 69 -2.93 -10.94 -14.18
CA CYS A 69 -2.78 -11.59 -15.48
C CYS A 69 -2.69 -10.63 -16.68
N LEU A 70 -2.64 -9.31 -16.46
CA LEU A 70 -2.53 -8.27 -17.48
C LEU A 70 -3.70 -8.13 -18.49
N ALA A 71 -4.73 -8.97 -18.39
CA ALA A 71 -6.00 -8.76 -19.09
C ALA A 71 -6.61 -7.38 -18.76
N PRO A 72 -7.49 -6.80 -19.59
CA PRO A 72 -8.21 -5.57 -19.23
C PRO A 72 -8.86 -5.69 -17.85
N ALA A 73 -8.60 -4.74 -16.95
CA ALA A 73 -9.22 -4.72 -15.63
C ALA A 73 -10.66 -4.21 -15.76
N VAL A 74 -11.57 -4.90 -15.10
CA VAL A 74 -13.02 -4.59 -15.13
C VAL A 74 -13.64 -4.56 -13.75
N VAL A 75 -12.94 -5.07 -12.72
CA VAL A 75 -13.38 -5.00 -11.33
C VAL A 75 -12.97 -3.65 -10.75
N ASP A 76 -13.97 -2.80 -10.50
CA ASP A 76 -13.77 -1.44 -10.05
C ASP A 76 -13.08 -1.36 -8.68
N GLY A 77 -12.09 -0.46 -8.56
CA GLY A 77 -11.30 -0.23 -7.35
C GLY A 77 -10.22 -1.28 -7.01
N PHE A 78 -10.03 -2.33 -7.83
CA PHE A 78 -9.04 -3.39 -7.53
C PHE A 78 -8.02 -3.67 -8.64
N SER A 79 -8.18 -3.07 -9.82
CA SER A 79 -7.34 -3.37 -10.98
C SER A 79 -7.22 -4.88 -11.24
N LEU A 80 -8.37 -5.58 -11.23
CA LEU A 80 -8.49 -7.00 -11.52
C LEU A 80 -9.44 -7.21 -12.71
N CYS A 81 -9.20 -8.25 -13.52
CA CYS A 81 -10.24 -8.78 -14.40
C CYS A 81 -11.19 -9.69 -13.61
N GLU A 82 -12.36 -10.02 -14.15
CA GLU A 82 -13.31 -10.94 -13.50
C GLU A 82 -12.66 -12.27 -13.10
N GLY A 83 -11.96 -12.92 -14.04
CA GLY A 83 -11.32 -14.21 -13.75
C GLY A 83 -10.35 -14.16 -12.57
N CYS A 84 -9.53 -13.12 -12.47
CA CYS A 84 -8.65 -12.94 -11.31
C CYS A 84 -9.42 -12.50 -10.06
N GLY A 85 -10.42 -11.63 -10.17
CA GLY A 85 -11.26 -11.17 -9.06
C GLY A 85 -11.98 -12.32 -8.37
N PHE A 86 -12.54 -13.26 -9.14
CA PHE A 86 -13.22 -14.45 -8.64
C PHE A 86 -12.30 -15.67 -8.48
N SER A 87 -10.99 -15.47 -8.53
CA SER A 87 -10.03 -16.50 -8.09
C SER A 87 -9.90 -16.49 -6.57
N VAL A 88 -9.37 -17.58 -5.99
CA VAL A 88 -9.07 -17.67 -4.55
C VAL A 88 -8.23 -16.49 -4.06
N TRP A 89 -7.22 -16.10 -4.84
CA TRP A 89 -6.34 -15.00 -4.50
C TRP A 89 -7.05 -13.64 -4.58
N GLY A 90 -7.80 -13.38 -5.66
CA GLY A 90 -8.50 -12.11 -5.86
C GLY A 90 -9.63 -11.91 -4.87
N ALA A 91 -10.40 -12.95 -4.57
CA ALA A 91 -11.46 -12.88 -3.56
C ALA A 91 -10.89 -12.54 -2.18
N ARG A 92 -9.78 -13.18 -1.79
CA ARG A 92 -9.06 -12.87 -0.55
C ARG A 92 -8.58 -11.41 -0.53
N TRP A 93 -7.97 -10.94 -1.61
CA TRP A 93 -7.51 -9.56 -1.73
C TRP A 93 -8.68 -8.58 -1.51
N MET A 94 -9.79 -8.78 -2.23
CA MET A 94 -10.95 -7.89 -2.14
C MET A 94 -11.56 -7.90 -0.74
N CYS A 95 -11.72 -9.07 -0.11
CA CYS A 95 -12.20 -9.18 1.26
C CYS A 95 -11.26 -8.51 2.28
N SER A 96 -9.94 -8.60 2.07
CA SER A 96 -8.97 -7.96 2.96
C SER A 96 -9.02 -6.42 2.89
N VAL A 97 -9.45 -5.87 1.76
CA VAL A 97 -9.46 -4.42 1.51
C VAL A 97 -10.82 -3.79 1.79
N ARG A 98 -11.94 -4.47 1.46
CA ARG A 98 -13.31 -3.95 1.60
C ARG A 98 -14.10 -4.55 2.76
N GLY A 99 -13.56 -5.55 3.45
CA GLY A 99 -14.29 -6.33 4.46
C GLY A 99 -14.70 -7.70 3.93
N ALA A 100 -14.66 -8.71 4.78
CA ALA A 100 -15.04 -10.07 4.44
C ALA A 100 -16.52 -10.14 4.01
N GLY A 101 -16.78 -10.75 2.85
CA GLY A 101 -18.13 -10.87 2.28
C GLY A 101 -18.64 -9.64 1.53
N VAL A 102 -18.17 -8.43 1.88
CA VAL A 102 -18.67 -7.16 1.32
C VAL A 102 -18.54 -7.08 -0.21
N PRO A 103 -17.41 -7.46 -0.84
CA PRO A 103 -17.29 -7.48 -2.31
C PRO A 103 -18.30 -8.39 -3.02
N PHE A 104 -18.88 -9.32 -2.28
CA PHE A 104 -19.80 -10.34 -2.77
C PHE A 104 -21.24 -10.10 -2.30
N GLY A 105 -21.54 -8.88 -1.86
CA GLY A 105 -22.90 -8.47 -1.49
C GLY A 105 -23.37 -8.95 -0.12
N SER A 106 -22.45 -9.40 0.74
CA SER A 106 -22.79 -9.84 2.10
C SER A 106 -22.15 -8.94 3.16
N SER A 107 -22.89 -8.63 4.22
CA SER A 107 -22.36 -7.93 5.40
C SER A 107 -21.65 -8.86 6.39
N PHE A 108 -21.72 -10.18 6.16
CA PHE A 108 -21.12 -11.20 6.99
C PHE A 108 -20.51 -12.31 6.13
N CYS A 109 -19.42 -12.93 6.60
CA CYS A 109 -18.83 -14.08 5.94
C CYS A 109 -18.71 -15.22 6.95
N ASP A 110 -19.49 -16.27 6.72
CA ASP A 110 -19.28 -17.58 7.34
C ASP A 110 -18.12 -18.28 6.62
N LEU A 111 -17.22 -18.94 7.34
CA LEU A 111 -16.11 -19.66 6.70
C LEU A 111 -16.50 -21.07 6.24
N ASP A 112 -17.57 -21.63 6.80
CA ASP A 112 -18.12 -22.92 6.38
C ASP A 112 -18.93 -22.79 5.07
N ASP A 113 -19.57 -21.64 4.88
CA ASP A 113 -20.26 -21.23 3.65
C ASP A 113 -19.86 -19.80 3.24
N PRO A 114 -18.66 -19.62 2.65
CA PRO A 114 -18.12 -18.30 2.35
C PRO A 114 -18.94 -17.58 1.29
N ALA A 115 -19.26 -16.30 1.55
CA ALA A 115 -20.02 -15.44 0.64
C ALA A 115 -19.41 -15.33 -0.78
N CYS A 116 -18.10 -15.55 -0.91
CA CYS A 116 -17.42 -15.59 -2.21
C CYS A 116 -17.62 -16.90 -2.99
N GLY A 117 -18.22 -17.94 -2.38
CA GLY A 117 -18.39 -19.28 -2.93
C GLY A 117 -17.10 -20.12 -3.02
N LEU A 118 -15.96 -19.58 -2.58
CA LEU A 118 -14.64 -20.19 -2.75
C LEU A 118 -14.10 -20.75 -1.43
N ARG A 119 -14.30 -22.06 -1.20
CA ARG A 119 -13.74 -22.76 -0.03
C ARG A 119 -12.21 -22.62 0.07
N GLY A 120 -11.50 -22.56 -1.06
CA GLY A 120 -10.05 -22.33 -1.08
C GLY A 120 -9.65 -20.96 -0.51
N ALA A 121 -10.51 -19.94 -0.62
CA ALA A 121 -10.28 -18.64 0.01
C ALA A 121 -10.54 -18.70 1.51
N ALA A 122 -11.58 -19.45 1.94
CA ALA A 122 -11.93 -19.62 3.35
C ALA A 122 -10.79 -20.23 4.18
N VAL A 123 -9.99 -21.16 3.62
CA VAL A 123 -8.82 -21.72 4.33
C VAL A 123 -7.85 -20.64 4.78
N ARG A 124 -7.56 -19.65 3.92
CA ARG A 124 -6.63 -18.55 4.26
C ARG A 124 -7.32 -17.46 5.08
N CYS A 125 -8.59 -17.14 4.81
CA CYS A 125 -9.36 -16.20 5.63
C CYS A 125 -9.61 -16.74 7.05
N GLY A 126 -9.63 -18.07 7.23
CA GLY A 126 -9.70 -18.76 8.52
C GLY A 126 -8.35 -18.92 9.22
N GLY A 127 -7.24 -18.52 8.59
CA GLY A 127 -5.96 -18.41 9.28
C GLY A 127 -5.96 -17.25 10.27
N GLU A 128 -4.97 -17.23 11.17
CA GLU A 128 -4.86 -16.17 12.18
C GLU A 128 -4.58 -14.80 11.54
N HIS A 129 -5.30 -13.79 12.01
CA HIS A 129 -5.14 -12.39 11.69
C HIS A 129 -4.89 -11.60 12.96
N TYR A 130 -3.90 -10.72 12.90
CA TYR A 130 -3.58 -9.78 13.97
C TYR A 130 -4.37 -8.49 13.80
N VAL A 131 -4.75 -7.92 14.93
CA VAL A 131 -5.24 -6.55 15.04
C VAL A 131 -4.06 -5.68 15.46
N TYR A 132 -3.86 -4.53 14.83
CA TYR A 132 -2.82 -3.59 15.21
C TYR A 132 -3.39 -2.21 15.44
N LEU A 133 -2.77 -1.46 16.35
CA LEU A 133 -2.89 -0.02 16.46
C LEU A 133 -1.61 0.62 15.96
N ALA A 134 -1.71 1.61 15.08
CA ALA A 134 -0.56 2.26 14.48
C ALA A 134 -0.77 3.76 14.35
N GLY A 135 0.30 4.51 14.61
CA GLY A 135 0.32 5.96 14.47
C GLY A 135 0.69 6.39 13.06
N PHE A 136 0.03 7.43 12.58
CA PHE A 136 0.28 8.11 11.33
C PHE A 136 0.31 9.61 11.62
N GLY A 137 1.47 10.10 12.06
CA GLY A 137 1.60 11.40 12.69
C GLY A 137 0.66 11.52 13.88
N TRP A 138 -0.22 12.52 13.87
CA TRP A 138 -1.23 12.73 14.93
C TRP A 138 -2.45 11.79 14.83
N VAL A 139 -2.56 10.95 13.80
CA VAL A 139 -3.71 10.06 13.61
C VAL A 139 -3.41 8.68 14.15
N LEU A 140 -4.26 8.18 15.03
CA LEU A 140 -4.24 6.81 15.50
C LEU A 140 -5.18 5.96 14.65
N LYS A 141 -4.67 4.85 14.10
CA LYS A 141 -5.43 3.92 13.25
C LYS A 141 -5.39 2.50 13.79
N VAL A 142 -6.53 1.81 13.75
CA VAL A 142 -6.63 0.36 13.91
C VAL A 142 -6.61 -0.32 12.55
N GLY A 143 -6.04 -1.52 12.47
CA GLY A 143 -5.98 -2.29 11.25
C GLY A 143 -5.89 -3.79 11.46
N VAL A 144 -6.24 -4.55 10.44
CA VAL A 144 -6.05 -6.02 10.40
C VAL A 144 -4.94 -6.43 9.44
N VAL A 145 -4.20 -7.48 9.80
CA VAL A 145 -3.18 -8.08 8.95
C VAL A 145 -3.08 -9.59 9.18
N ALA A 146 -2.97 -10.38 8.11
CA ALA A 146 -2.75 -11.82 8.23
C ALA A 146 -1.41 -12.12 8.92
N ALA A 147 -1.40 -13.06 9.86
CA ALA A 147 -0.19 -13.46 10.59
C ALA A 147 0.88 -14.04 9.64
N ASP A 148 0.44 -14.77 8.61
CA ASP A 148 1.27 -15.43 7.60
C ASP A 148 1.44 -14.60 6.30
N ARG A 149 1.22 -13.28 6.36
CA ARG A 149 1.35 -12.40 5.20
C ARG A 149 2.72 -12.57 4.54
N TRP A 150 2.74 -12.70 3.21
CA TRP A 150 3.97 -12.71 2.43
C TRP A 150 4.77 -11.42 2.64
N GLY A 151 6.05 -11.54 3.01
CA GLY A 151 6.88 -10.40 3.44
C GLY A 151 6.65 -9.97 4.91
N GLY A 152 5.82 -10.69 5.67
CA GLY A 152 5.52 -10.44 7.06
C GLY A 152 4.46 -9.35 7.29
N PHE A 153 3.83 -9.35 8.47
CA PHE A 153 2.92 -8.26 8.86
C PHE A 153 3.67 -6.93 9.06
N VAL A 154 4.96 -6.98 9.44
CA VAL A 154 5.79 -5.78 9.61
C VAL A 154 5.90 -4.98 8.31
N SER A 155 6.10 -5.64 7.17
CA SER A 155 6.14 -4.94 5.88
C SER A 155 4.81 -4.26 5.55
N ARG A 156 3.67 -4.75 6.06
CA ARG A 156 2.37 -4.09 5.86
C ARG A 156 2.31 -2.75 6.57
N LEU A 157 2.82 -2.71 7.81
CA LEU A 157 2.89 -1.49 8.60
C LEU A 157 3.83 -0.48 7.93
N VAL A 158 4.97 -0.95 7.42
CA VAL A 158 5.91 -0.12 6.67
C VAL A 158 5.28 0.45 5.39
N GLU A 159 4.62 -0.39 4.58
CA GLU A 159 3.91 0.01 3.36
C GLU A 159 2.76 0.98 3.63
N GLN A 160 2.14 0.92 4.81
CA GLN A 160 1.11 1.89 5.20
C GLN A 160 1.72 3.24 5.56
N GLY A 161 2.99 3.27 6.01
CA GLY A 161 3.65 4.49 6.49
C GLY A 161 3.45 4.73 7.98
N ALA A 162 3.34 3.69 8.81
CA ALA A 162 3.15 3.84 10.26
C ALA A 162 4.40 4.42 10.94
N ASP A 163 4.29 5.33 11.91
CA ASP A 163 5.42 5.76 12.76
C ASP A 163 5.83 4.66 13.73
N TRP A 164 4.82 4.03 14.31
CA TRP A 164 4.94 3.01 15.32
C TRP A 164 3.71 2.11 15.23
N ALA A 165 3.78 0.92 15.80
CA ALA A 165 2.61 0.04 15.91
C ALA A 165 2.68 -0.88 17.13
N ALA A 166 1.54 -1.10 17.78
CA ALA A 166 1.30 -2.21 18.68
C ALA A 166 0.49 -3.29 17.95
N VAL A 167 0.98 -4.52 17.94
CA VAL A 167 0.35 -5.65 17.23
C VAL A 167 -0.13 -6.67 18.24
N PHE A 168 -1.37 -7.15 18.07
CA PHE A 168 -2.05 -8.01 19.01
C PHE A 168 -2.57 -9.30 18.35
N SER A 169 -2.53 -10.38 19.12
CA SER A 169 -3.05 -11.70 18.76
C SER A 169 -4.23 -12.04 19.67
N GLY A 170 -5.34 -12.45 19.06
CA GLY A 170 -6.50 -13.02 19.73
C GLY A 170 -6.94 -14.36 19.12
N GLY A 171 -6.12 -14.94 18.22
CA GLY A 171 -6.48 -16.17 17.49
C GLY A 171 -7.61 -15.97 16.48
N PHE A 172 -7.81 -14.74 16.00
CA PHE A 172 -8.95 -14.38 15.14
C PHE A 172 -8.74 -14.79 13.69
N THR A 173 -9.82 -15.22 13.05
CA THR A 173 -9.95 -15.27 11.59
C THR A 173 -10.10 -13.86 11.00
N LEU A 174 -10.05 -13.71 9.66
CA LEU A 174 -10.24 -12.42 9.00
C LEU A 174 -11.58 -11.74 9.37
N PRO A 175 -12.75 -12.42 9.28
CA PRO A 175 -14.02 -11.78 9.66
C PRO A 175 -14.06 -11.40 11.15
N GLU A 176 -13.47 -12.20 12.03
CA GLU A 176 -13.40 -11.89 13.46
C GLU A 176 -12.51 -10.69 13.75
N ALA A 177 -11.31 -10.65 13.16
CA ALA A 177 -10.39 -9.54 13.34
C ALA A 177 -10.99 -8.22 12.80
N GLN A 178 -11.70 -8.25 11.67
CA GLN A 178 -12.39 -7.07 11.13
C GLN A 178 -13.58 -6.62 12.00
N ARG A 179 -14.25 -7.55 12.69
CA ARG A 179 -15.25 -7.19 13.71
C ARG A 179 -14.59 -6.49 14.89
N VAL A 180 -13.46 -7.01 15.38
CA VAL A 180 -12.69 -6.36 16.46
C VAL A 180 -12.19 -4.98 16.01
N GLU A 181 -11.67 -4.84 14.79
CA GLU A 181 -11.28 -3.54 14.20
C GLU A 181 -12.43 -2.53 14.23
N GLY A 182 -13.62 -2.91 13.78
CA GLY A 182 -14.81 -2.04 13.82
C GLY A 182 -15.26 -1.70 15.23
N GLU A 183 -15.15 -2.63 16.17
CA GLU A 183 -15.45 -2.41 17.59
C GLU A 183 -14.45 -1.47 18.27
N VAL A 184 -13.15 -1.61 17.96
CA VAL A 184 -12.11 -0.68 18.41
C VAL A 184 -12.42 0.73 17.92
N CYS A 185 -12.81 0.89 16.65
CA CYS A 185 -13.19 2.21 16.11
C CYS A 185 -14.35 2.83 16.89
N ARG A 186 -15.37 2.03 17.17
CA ARG A 186 -16.60 2.46 17.86
C ARG A 186 -16.36 2.84 19.31
N VAL A 187 -15.56 2.07 20.04
CA VAL A 187 -15.37 2.24 21.49
C VAL A 187 -14.29 3.27 21.80
N PHE A 188 -13.18 3.27 21.05
CA PHE A 188 -11.99 4.07 21.36
C PHE A 188 -11.84 5.31 20.45
N GLY A 189 -12.74 5.51 19.48
CA GLY A 189 -12.69 6.65 18.56
C GLY A 189 -11.48 6.61 17.60
N VAL A 190 -10.89 5.44 17.42
CA VAL A 190 -9.77 5.20 16.50
C VAL A 190 -10.33 5.05 15.08
N VAL A 191 -9.57 5.45 14.04
CA VAL A 191 -9.99 5.28 12.64
C VAL A 191 -9.53 3.94 12.07
N ASP A 192 -10.25 3.37 11.12
CA ASP A 192 -9.83 2.17 10.34
C ASP A 192 -9.10 2.54 9.03
N ARG A 193 -9.08 3.83 8.68
CA ARG A 193 -8.54 4.33 7.42
C ARG A 193 -7.94 5.72 7.59
N VAL A 194 -6.69 5.86 7.12
CA VAL A 194 -6.05 7.16 6.89
C VAL A 194 -5.96 7.39 5.39
N GLY A 195 -6.63 8.43 4.91
CA GLY A 195 -6.74 8.73 3.48
C GLY A 195 -5.43 9.25 2.89
N PHE A 196 -5.25 9.21 1.56
CA PHE A 196 -4.02 9.72 0.93
C PHE A 196 -3.76 11.21 1.22
N GLY A 197 -4.80 12.06 1.18
CA GLY A 197 -4.65 13.50 1.48
C GLY A 197 -4.19 13.74 2.91
N GLU A 198 -4.88 13.10 3.87
CA GLU A 198 -4.51 13.12 5.28
C GLU A 198 -3.09 12.60 5.51
N LYS A 199 -2.68 11.51 4.83
CA LYS A 199 -1.29 11.04 4.87
C LYS A 199 -0.28 12.10 4.42
N CYS A 200 -0.60 12.89 3.40
CA CYS A 200 0.28 13.97 2.96
C CYS A 200 0.47 14.99 4.08
N GLU A 201 -0.59 15.34 4.81
CA GLU A 201 -0.56 16.30 5.90
C GLU A 201 0.19 15.75 7.13
N VAL A 202 -0.19 14.55 7.60
CA VAL A 202 0.39 13.95 8.81
C VAL A 202 1.89 13.73 8.68
N PHE A 203 2.36 13.20 7.54
CA PHE A 203 3.77 12.91 7.32
C PHE A 203 4.65 14.17 7.22
N ARG A 204 4.05 15.35 7.01
CA ARG A 204 4.75 16.64 6.93
C ARG A 204 4.80 17.40 8.24
N SER A 205 3.94 17.10 9.22
CA SER A 205 3.90 17.91 10.46
C SER A 205 4.98 17.60 11.49
N GLY A 206 5.53 16.39 11.47
CA GLY A 206 6.38 15.89 12.55
C GLY A 206 5.67 15.64 13.89
N VAL A 207 4.34 15.83 13.99
CA VAL A 207 3.57 15.53 15.21
C VAL A 207 3.32 14.04 15.29
N VAL A 208 3.50 13.42 16.45
CA VAL A 208 3.23 12.01 16.71
C VAL A 208 2.16 11.89 17.79
N CYS A 209 1.15 11.05 17.58
CA CYS A 209 0.13 10.79 18.58
C CYS A 209 0.67 9.93 19.74
N ASP A 210 0.11 10.15 20.93
CA ASP A 210 0.27 9.23 22.04
C ASP A 210 -0.62 8.00 21.82
N TRP A 211 -0.10 6.84 22.19
CA TRP A 211 -0.68 5.55 21.84
C TRP A 211 -0.55 4.48 22.88
N GLY A 212 0.41 4.58 23.80
CA GLY A 212 0.71 3.51 24.74
C GLY A 212 -0.49 3.21 25.63
N GLU A 213 -1.16 4.26 26.11
CA GLU A 213 -2.36 4.16 26.93
C GLU A 213 -3.52 3.50 26.16
N VAL A 214 -3.87 4.04 24.99
CA VAL A 214 -4.96 3.49 24.15
C VAL A 214 -4.67 2.04 23.74
N ALA A 215 -3.42 1.71 23.44
CA ALA A 215 -3.02 0.36 23.09
C ALA A 215 -3.18 -0.63 24.27
N GLY A 216 -2.86 -0.19 25.49
CA GLY A 216 -3.10 -0.98 26.70
C GLY A 216 -4.58 -1.19 26.96
N GLU A 217 -5.39 -0.14 26.89
CA GLU A 217 -6.85 -0.22 27.10
C GLU A 217 -7.53 -1.14 26.07
N VAL A 218 -7.15 -1.05 24.80
CA VAL A 218 -7.67 -1.93 23.75
C VAL A 218 -7.29 -3.38 24.02
N ALA A 219 -6.04 -3.65 24.42
CA ALA A 219 -5.60 -5.00 24.75
C ALA A 219 -6.41 -5.58 25.92
N ASP A 220 -6.60 -4.81 26.99
CA ASP A 220 -7.33 -5.25 28.18
C ASP A 220 -8.82 -5.47 27.89
N TYR A 221 -9.46 -4.55 27.16
CA TYR A 221 -10.89 -4.61 26.84
C TYR A 221 -11.26 -5.84 26.00
N PHE A 222 -10.42 -6.18 25.02
CA PHE A 222 -10.66 -7.31 24.12
C PHE A 222 -9.91 -8.59 24.54
N GLY A 223 -9.17 -8.58 25.66
CA GLY A 223 -8.39 -9.72 26.13
C GLY A 223 -7.28 -10.15 25.16
N LEU A 224 -6.63 -9.18 24.50
CA LEU A 224 -5.64 -9.44 23.46
C LEU A 224 -4.24 -9.63 24.02
N ARG A 225 -3.48 -10.52 23.40
CA ARG A 225 -2.06 -10.72 23.73
C ARG A 225 -1.20 -9.82 22.85
N LEU A 226 -0.33 -9.02 23.47
CA LEU A 226 0.69 -8.26 22.75
C LEU A 226 1.66 -9.21 22.04
N VAL A 227 1.77 -9.05 20.71
CA VAL A 227 2.75 -9.74 19.86
C VAL A 227 4.05 -8.95 19.82
N GLY A 228 3.95 -7.62 19.74
CA GLY A 228 5.10 -6.73 19.79
C GLY A 228 4.73 -5.27 19.56
N CYS A 229 5.66 -4.40 19.97
CA CYS A 229 5.64 -2.97 19.66
C CYS A 229 6.78 -2.67 18.68
N TYR A 230 6.50 -1.87 17.68
CA TYR A 230 7.42 -1.56 16.58
C TYR A 230 7.57 -0.05 16.44
N ASP A 231 8.80 0.41 16.25
CA ASP A 231 9.14 1.79 15.91
C ASP A 231 9.71 1.80 14.48
N PHE A 232 9.08 2.57 13.61
CA PHE A 232 9.41 2.71 12.20
C PHE A 232 9.93 4.12 11.87
N SER A 233 10.13 5.00 12.85
CA SER A 233 10.62 6.36 12.64
C SER A 233 11.94 6.40 11.86
N GLY A 234 12.83 5.44 12.13
CA GLY A 234 14.11 5.28 11.42
C GLY A 234 13.98 4.74 9.98
N VAL A 235 12.83 4.18 9.58
CA VAL A 235 12.66 3.54 8.26
C VAL A 235 12.56 4.58 7.15
N TYR A 236 11.94 5.73 7.42
CA TYR A 236 11.62 6.73 6.40
C TYR A 236 12.60 7.91 6.39
N GLY A 237 13.33 8.11 7.49
CA GLY A 237 14.07 9.34 7.72
C GLY A 237 13.15 10.54 8.03
N VAL A 238 13.73 11.73 8.09
CA VAL A 238 13.01 12.96 8.40
C VAL A 238 12.44 13.57 7.12
N CYS A 239 11.14 13.86 7.11
CA CYS A 239 10.51 14.61 6.02
C CYS A 239 11.11 16.02 5.95
N PRO A 240 11.72 16.44 4.83
CA PRO A 240 12.25 17.79 4.71
C PRO A 240 11.12 18.83 4.65
N GLU A 241 11.44 20.08 4.99
CA GLU A 241 10.49 21.18 4.86
C GLU A 241 10.30 21.56 3.39
N PHE A 242 9.05 21.61 2.94
CA PHE A 242 8.65 22.11 1.62
C PHE A 242 7.19 22.56 1.63
N GLU A 243 6.78 23.35 0.65
CA GLU A 243 5.37 23.63 0.37
C GLU A 243 4.82 22.61 -0.64
N LEU A 244 3.62 22.09 -0.38
CA LEU A 244 2.99 21.14 -1.28
C LEU A 244 2.18 21.90 -2.33
N ALA A 245 2.63 21.84 -3.59
CA ALA A 245 1.95 22.48 -4.72
C ALA A 245 0.66 21.75 -5.12
N GLY A 246 0.62 20.43 -4.92
CA GLY A 246 -0.58 19.65 -5.21
C GLY A 246 -0.43 18.14 -5.00
N VAL A 247 -1.53 17.44 -5.25
CA VAL A 247 -1.63 15.98 -5.18
C VAL A 247 -1.88 15.39 -6.57
N VAL A 248 -1.23 14.28 -6.88
CA VAL A 248 -1.31 13.61 -8.17
C VAL A 248 -1.80 12.18 -7.99
N ARG A 249 -2.85 11.83 -8.74
CA ARG A 249 -3.42 10.48 -8.79
C ARG A 249 -3.59 10.05 -10.23
N SER A 250 -3.17 8.83 -10.53
CA SER A 250 -3.31 8.23 -11.88
C SER A 250 -2.86 9.15 -13.04
N PRO A 251 -1.65 9.74 -12.99
CA PRO A 251 -1.20 10.63 -14.04
C PRO A 251 -0.99 9.87 -15.36
N ARG A 252 -1.12 10.57 -16.50
CA ARG A 252 -0.63 10.05 -17.79
C ARG A 252 0.87 10.25 -17.95
N VAL A 253 1.36 11.39 -17.47
CA VAL A 253 2.79 11.74 -17.47
C VAL A 253 3.09 12.37 -16.12
N PHE A 254 4.18 11.94 -15.49
CA PHE A 254 4.64 12.51 -14.23
C PHE A 254 6.15 12.34 -14.11
N GLY A 255 6.86 13.38 -13.70
CA GLY A 255 8.28 13.29 -13.49
C GLY A 255 8.80 14.38 -12.59
N GLY A 256 9.97 14.14 -12.01
CA GLY A 256 10.61 15.00 -11.03
C GLY A 256 11.64 14.24 -10.23
N ARG A 257 12.27 14.93 -9.27
CA ARG A 257 13.20 14.32 -8.32
C ARG A 257 12.46 13.90 -7.06
N LEU A 258 12.59 12.64 -6.66
CA LEU A 258 12.07 12.16 -5.37
C LEU A 258 12.77 12.92 -4.23
N VAL A 259 11.97 13.59 -3.41
CA VAL A 259 12.40 14.36 -2.24
C VAL A 259 12.25 13.53 -0.98
N TYR A 260 11.11 12.87 -0.83
CA TYR A 260 10.77 12.08 0.35
C TYR A 260 9.69 11.05 0.00
N ALA A 261 9.64 9.94 0.72
CA ALA A 261 8.57 8.97 0.58
C ALA A 261 8.26 8.34 1.93
N ARG A 262 7.00 7.97 2.12
CA ARG A 262 6.53 7.23 3.30
C ARG A 262 5.22 6.52 2.98
N GLY A 263 5.18 5.21 3.26
CA GLY A 263 4.03 4.38 2.90
C GLY A 263 3.72 4.45 1.41
N ASN A 264 2.48 4.80 1.04
CA ASN A 264 2.06 4.99 -0.36
C ASN A 264 2.24 6.42 -0.90
N VAL A 265 2.81 7.34 -0.12
CA VAL A 265 3.02 8.73 -0.51
C VAL A 265 4.46 8.94 -0.94
N ALA A 266 4.67 9.49 -2.14
CA ALA A 266 5.97 9.89 -2.64
C ALA A 266 5.93 11.36 -3.08
N PHE A 267 6.82 12.18 -2.54
CA PHE A 267 6.91 13.61 -2.83
C PHE A 267 8.01 13.87 -3.86
N PHE A 268 7.67 14.56 -4.95
CA PHE A 268 8.59 14.86 -6.04
C PHE A 268 8.68 16.36 -6.26
N ASP A 269 9.90 16.87 -6.41
CA ASP A 269 10.18 18.20 -6.95
C ASP A 269 10.06 18.16 -8.47
N VAL A 270 9.09 18.89 -9.00
CA VAL A 270 8.74 19.01 -10.42
C VAL A 270 9.16 20.39 -10.94
N GLY A 271 10.42 20.79 -10.74
CA GLY A 271 10.92 22.07 -11.24
C GLY A 271 12.43 22.30 -11.17
N GLY A 272 13.18 21.44 -10.45
CA GLY A 272 14.62 21.57 -10.22
C GLY A 272 15.57 21.30 -11.40
N GLY A 273 15.16 21.58 -12.64
CA GLY A 273 16.00 21.49 -13.83
C GLY A 273 16.98 22.67 -13.94
N GLY A 274 17.93 22.80 -13.01
CA GLY A 274 18.92 23.87 -13.05
C GLY A 274 20.12 23.61 -12.17
N ARG A 275 21.26 23.29 -12.79
CA ARG A 275 22.58 23.42 -12.15
C ARG A 275 22.80 24.90 -11.80
N GLY A 276 22.47 25.27 -10.57
CA GLY A 276 22.80 26.57 -9.98
C GLY A 276 21.60 27.52 -9.88
N GLY A 277 21.29 27.92 -8.65
CA GLY A 277 20.59 29.18 -8.36
C GLY A 277 19.07 29.09 -8.20
N GLY A 278 18.60 28.92 -6.96
CA GLY A 278 17.57 29.78 -6.36
C GLY A 278 16.12 29.75 -6.88
N GLY A 279 15.73 28.85 -7.79
CA GLY A 279 14.31 28.64 -8.15
C GLY A 279 13.72 27.49 -7.35
N GLY A 280 12.81 27.77 -6.41
CA GLY A 280 12.10 26.74 -5.63
C GLY A 280 11.27 25.86 -6.55
N GLY A 281 11.62 24.57 -6.64
CA GLY A 281 10.83 23.59 -7.37
C GLY A 281 9.49 23.35 -6.70
N GLU A 282 8.45 23.13 -7.49
CA GLU A 282 7.12 22.79 -6.97
C GLU A 282 7.10 21.33 -6.52
N VAL A 283 6.78 21.07 -5.25
CA VAL A 283 6.70 19.71 -4.72
C VAL A 283 5.27 19.17 -4.86
N TYR A 284 5.13 18.03 -5.53
CA TYR A 284 3.86 17.31 -5.69
C TYR A 284 3.89 15.96 -4.97
N ALA A 285 2.76 15.57 -4.37
CA ALA A 285 2.60 14.25 -3.75
C ALA A 285 1.93 13.28 -4.73
N LEU A 286 2.62 12.19 -5.06
CA LEU A 286 2.12 11.09 -5.89
C LEU A 286 1.58 9.96 -5.01
N ASP A 287 0.34 9.54 -5.27
CA ASP A 287 -0.25 8.33 -4.67
C ASP A 287 0.21 7.09 -5.43
N LEU A 288 1.20 6.37 -4.88
CA LEU A 288 1.75 5.15 -5.48
C LEU A 288 0.69 4.06 -5.63
N TYR A 289 -0.30 4.00 -4.72
CA TYR A 289 -1.39 3.03 -4.82
C TYR A 289 -2.30 3.33 -6.02
N SER A 290 -2.50 4.61 -6.34
CA SER A 290 -3.33 5.02 -7.48
C SER A 290 -2.79 4.56 -8.83
N LEU A 291 -1.49 4.27 -8.92
CA LEU A 291 -0.82 3.78 -10.12
C LEU A 291 -1.17 2.33 -10.47
N GLN A 292 -1.73 1.57 -9.53
CA GLN A 292 -2.00 0.14 -9.71
C GLN A 292 -2.80 -0.15 -11.01
N GLY A 293 -2.34 -1.10 -11.80
CA GLY A 293 -2.92 -1.46 -13.08
C GLY A 293 -2.63 -0.48 -14.22
N LEU A 294 -1.96 0.65 -14.00
CA LEU A 294 -1.58 1.54 -15.11
C LEU A 294 -0.51 0.87 -15.98
N PRO A 295 -0.67 0.88 -17.32
CA PRO A 295 0.37 0.47 -18.26
C PRO A 295 1.60 1.36 -18.11
N VAL A 296 2.80 0.80 -18.04
CA VAL A 296 4.05 1.58 -18.07
C VAL A 296 4.55 1.60 -19.52
N LEU A 297 4.53 2.78 -20.15
CA LEU A 297 5.01 2.97 -21.52
C LEU A 297 6.47 3.42 -21.56
N CYS A 298 6.90 4.17 -20.55
CA CYS A 298 8.27 4.63 -20.40
C CYS A 298 8.55 4.94 -18.93
N GLU A 299 9.77 4.62 -18.50
CA GLU A 299 10.35 5.03 -17.24
C GLU A 299 11.81 5.41 -17.52
N VAL A 300 12.22 6.62 -17.11
CA VAL A 300 13.59 7.14 -17.28
C VAL A 300 14.06 7.78 -15.99
#